data_AF-A0AA86PY93-F1
#
_entry.id   AF-A0AA86PY93-F1
#
_cell.length_a   1.000
_cell.length_b   1.000
_cell.length_c   1.000
_cell.angle_alpha   90.00
_cell.angle_beta   90.00
_cell.angle_gamma   90.00
#
_symmetry.space_group_name_H-M   'P 1'
#
loop_
_entity.id
_entity.type
_entity.pdbx_description
1 polymer ?
#
loop_
_entity_poly.entity_id
_entity_poly.type
_entity_poly.pdbx_seq_one_letter_code
_entity_poly.pdbx_strand_id
1 'polypeptide(L)'
;MKLSFQKLFKKKPKRPEDLQNIINTDKFSSFDSIVKAVHKTGIQIENLIIGIDFTNSNEFSGTVKYNSSMHSGSSPYKKCLMQLKSCFNQLKVKKVFAYRFGCSETTDERVLPLSDEANVISIDEVIRAYDKAVKSVELSGPTSYQPMFQEAMKISNQQMTLLIILTDGDIQNKQRDMQALIELSKFPIACCAIGFGDGPFNTMEEFDDMIGRKFDNFQFAEYDDGMDVGLDVFQELSTQMEDAKLLGYL
;
A
#
# COMPACT_ATOMS: atom_id res chain seq x y z
N MET A 1 26.03 -53.35 7.16
CA MET A 1 26.43 -52.10 7.86
C MET A 1 25.75 -50.94 7.12
N LYS A 2 24.59 -50.47 7.59
CA LYS A 2 23.82 -49.40 6.93
C LYS A 2 24.39 -48.04 7.35
N LEU A 3 24.95 -47.29 6.40
CA LEU A 3 25.35 -45.90 6.57
C LEU A 3 24.09 -45.04 6.76
N SER A 4 23.98 -44.39 7.92
CA SER A 4 22.93 -43.43 8.24
C SER A 4 23.18 -42.11 7.51
N PHE A 5 22.33 -41.79 6.54
CA PHE A 5 22.22 -40.42 6.02
C PHE A 5 21.57 -39.53 7.08
N GLN A 6 22.39 -38.80 7.85
CA GLN A 6 21.91 -37.64 8.58
C GLN A 6 21.43 -36.61 7.56
N LYS A 7 20.12 -36.33 7.58
CA LYS A 7 19.54 -35.18 6.89
C LYS A 7 20.21 -33.92 7.44
N LEU A 8 21.13 -33.33 6.67
CA LEU A 8 21.53 -31.95 6.86
C LEU A 8 20.28 -31.08 6.64
N PHE A 9 19.60 -30.74 7.73
CA PHE A 9 18.70 -29.59 7.74
C PHE A 9 19.58 -28.37 7.46
N LYS A 10 19.64 -27.93 6.19
CA LYS A 10 20.11 -26.59 5.88
C LYS A 10 19.20 -25.64 6.68
N LYS A 11 19.72 -25.10 7.79
CA LYS A 11 19.06 -23.98 8.49
C LYS A 11 18.76 -22.96 7.40
N LYS A 12 17.51 -22.55 7.28
CA LYS A 12 17.16 -21.40 6.44
C LYS A 12 18.10 -20.26 6.83
N PRO A 13 18.69 -19.52 5.87
CA PRO A 13 19.51 -18.36 6.20
C PRO A 13 18.72 -17.49 7.18
N LYS A 14 19.32 -17.16 8.32
CA LYS A 14 18.74 -16.17 9.22
C LYS A 14 18.67 -14.87 8.42
N ARG A 15 17.50 -14.23 8.43
CA ARG A 15 17.37 -12.89 7.85
C ARG A 15 18.44 -11.98 8.48
N PRO A 16 19.14 -11.12 7.70
CA PRO A 16 20.26 -10.34 8.23
C PRO A 16 19.84 -9.42 9.37
N GLU A 17 20.79 -9.11 10.26
CA GLU A 17 20.55 -8.19 11.39
C GLU A 17 20.44 -6.72 10.92
N ASP A 18 21.08 -6.37 9.79
CA ASP A 18 21.00 -5.04 9.18
C ASP A 18 19.96 -5.00 8.07
N LEU A 19 18.70 -4.77 8.44
CA LEU A 19 17.58 -4.63 7.52
C LEU A 19 17.61 -3.31 6.73
N GLN A 20 18.46 -2.34 7.10
CA GLN A 20 18.42 -0.99 6.49
C GLN A 20 18.95 -0.96 5.05
N ASN A 21 19.68 -2.00 4.65
CA ASN A 21 20.30 -2.15 3.34
C ASN A 21 19.71 -3.33 2.53
N ILE A 22 18.51 -3.79 2.91
CA ILE A 22 17.80 -4.88 2.23
C ILE A 22 16.63 -4.28 1.48
N ILE A 23 16.53 -4.61 0.20
CA ILE A 23 15.32 -4.48 -0.61
C ILE A 23 14.74 -5.89 -0.75
N ASN A 24 13.45 -6.02 -0.51
CA ASN A 24 12.73 -7.26 -0.70
C ASN A 24 12.65 -7.60 -2.19
N THR A 25 12.22 -8.82 -2.49
CA THR A 25 12.10 -9.27 -3.87
C THR A 25 10.85 -10.11 -4.03
N ASP A 26 10.23 -10.03 -5.19
CA ASP A 26 9.16 -10.91 -5.62
C ASP A 26 9.56 -12.37 -5.53
N LYS A 27 8.78 -13.14 -4.77
CA LYS A 27 9.08 -14.56 -4.50
C LYS A 27 7.86 -15.47 -4.59
N PHE A 28 6.68 -14.90 -4.82
CA PHE A 28 5.44 -15.65 -4.94
C PHE A 28 4.99 -15.72 -6.39
N SER A 29 4.29 -16.80 -6.72
CA SER A 29 3.71 -17.04 -8.04
C SER A 29 2.19 -17.10 -8.02
N SER A 30 1.56 -16.82 -6.87
CA SER A 30 0.11 -16.75 -6.70
C SER A 30 -0.27 -16.06 -5.40
N PHE A 31 -1.41 -15.37 -5.39
CA PHE A 31 -1.95 -14.76 -4.19
C PHE A 31 -2.20 -15.77 -3.05
N ASP A 32 -2.66 -16.99 -3.37
CA ASP A 32 -2.84 -18.06 -2.38
C ASP A 32 -1.55 -18.39 -1.61
N SER A 33 -0.40 -18.33 -2.29
CA SER A 33 0.89 -18.56 -1.66
C SER A 33 1.32 -17.40 -0.74
N ILE A 34 0.96 -16.16 -1.10
CA ILE A 34 1.11 -14.97 -0.25
C ILE A 34 0.24 -15.09 1.00
N VAL A 35 -1.05 -15.39 0.86
CA VAL A 35 -1.98 -15.56 2.00
C VAL A 35 -1.47 -16.62 2.97
N LYS A 36 -0.95 -17.75 2.46
CA LYS A 36 -0.34 -18.79 3.30
C LYS A 36 0.92 -18.27 4.02
N ALA A 37 1.76 -17.49 3.36
CA ALA A 37 2.95 -16.90 3.96
C ALA A 37 2.59 -15.87 5.04
N VAL A 38 1.65 -14.96 4.76
CA VAL A 38 1.10 -13.98 5.71
C VAL A 38 0.58 -14.70 6.95
N HIS A 39 -0.29 -15.70 6.81
CA HIS A 39 -0.81 -16.47 7.95
C HIS A 39 0.29 -17.20 8.73
N LYS A 40 1.35 -17.66 8.06
CA LYS A 40 2.47 -18.35 8.69
C LYS A 40 3.32 -17.44 9.57
N THR A 41 3.32 -16.13 9.35
CA THR A 41 4.00 -15.15 10.23
C THR A 41 3.42 -15.16 11.65
N GLY A 42 2.14 -15.55 11.79
CA GLY A 42 1.37 -15.46 13.03
C GLY A 42 1.00 -14.04 13.43
N ILE A 43 1.20 -13.05 12.56
CA ILE A 43 0.88 -11.64 12.78
C ILE A 43 -0.50 -11.34 12.18
N GLN A 44 -1.36 -10.66 12.94
CA GLN A 44 -2.67 -10.22 12.50
C GLN A 44 -2.59 -8.78 11.97
N ILE A 45 -3.12 -8.54 10.76
CA ILE A 45 -3.28 -7.17 10.23
C ILE A 45 -4.48 -6.55 10.94
N GLU A 46 -4.21 -5.64 11.87
CA GLU A 46 -5.23 -4.99 12.70
C GLU A 46 -5.90 -3.83 11.95
N ASN A 47 -5.10 -3.03 11.25
CA ASN A 47 -5.59 -1.87 10.50
C ASN A 47 -5.27 -2.02 9.02
N LEU A 48 -6.26 -1.78 8.18
CA LEU A 48 -6.11 -1.49 6.77
C LEU A 48 -6.45 -0.01 6.56
N ILE A 49 -5.57 0.73 5.92
CA ILE A 49 -5.76 2.13 5.58
C ILE A 49 -5.71 2.24 4.06
N ILE A 50 -6.71 2.88 3.45
CA ILE A 50 -6.75 3.13 2.02
C ILE A 50 -6.71 4.65 1.82
N GLY A 51 -5.60 5.16 1.31
CA GLY A 51 -5.48 6.54 0.84
C GLY A 51 -5.83 6.62 -0.63
N ILE A 52 -6.79 7.47 -0.99
CA ILE A 52 -7.21 7.67 -2.38
C ILE A 52 -6.81 9.08 -2.81
N ASP A 53 -6.04 9.14 -3.88
CA ASP A 53 -5.65 10.37 -4.54
C ASP A 53 -6.86 11.03 -5.22
N PHE A 54 -7.05 12.33 -4.97
CA PHE A 54 -8.03 13.20 -5.61
C PHE A 54 -7.35 14.48 -6.14
N THR A 55 -6.14 14.34 -6.68
CA THR A 55 -5.42 15.43 -7.34
C THR A 55 -5.96 15.73 -8.73
N ASN A 56 -5.64 16.93 -9.22
CA ASN A 56 -6.05 17.41 -10.54
C ASN A 56 -5.34 16.67 -11.69
N SER A 57 -4.21 15.99 -11.43
CA SER A 57 -3.54 15.18 -12.45
C SER A 57 -4.42 14.04 -12.97
N ASN A 58 -5.32 13.52 -12.12
CA ASN A 58 -6.29 12.49 -12.47
C ASN A 58 -7.26 12.90 -13.61
N GLU A 59 -7.38 14.18 -13.95
CA GLU A 59 -8.16 14.63 -15.11
C GLU A 59 -7.53 14.24 -16.45
N PHE A 60 -6.21 14.10 -16.50
CA PHE A 60 -5.47 13.90 -17.75
C PHE A 60 -4.54 12.68 -17.75
N SER A 61 -4.17 12.14 -16.58
CA SER A 61 -3.30 10.96 -16.47
C SER A 61 -3.93 9.65 -16.96
N GLY A 62 -5.21 9.65 -17.36
CA GLY A 62 -5.86 8.52 -18.02
C GLY A 62 -6.08 8.69 -19.52
N THR A 63 -5.54 9.74 -20.15
CA THR A 63 -5.87 10.09 -21.54
C THR A 63 -5.42 9.03 -22.53
N VAL A 64 -4.23 8.43 -22.35
CA VAL A 64 -3.70 7.43 -23.28
C VAL A 64 -4.29 6.05 -22.98
N LYS A 65 -4.25 5.61 -21.72
CA LYS A 65 -4.66 4.25 -21.31
C LYS A 65 -6.17 4.07 -21.24
N TYR A 66 -6.92 5.09 -20.84
CA TYR A 66 -8.35 5.01 -20.55
C TYR A 66 -9.22 5.99 -21.36
N ASN A 67 -8.63 6.89 -22.14
CA ASN A 67 -9.32 7.94 -22.90
C ASN A 67 -10.36 8.71 -22.06
N SER A 68 -10.06 8.91 -20.77
CA SER A 68 -10.96 9.52 -19.81
C SER A 68 -10.21 9.93 -18.53
N SER A 69 -10.84 10.80 -17.72
CA SER A 69 -10.40 11.11 -16.36
C SER A 69 -10.44 9.85 -15.49
N MET A 70 -9.45 9.70 -14.61
CA MET A 70 -9.22 8.50 -13.82
C MET A 70 -10.34 8.20 -12.80
N HIS A 71 -11.12 9.21 -12.41
CA HIS A 71 -12.28 9.05 -11.52
C HIS A 71 -13.62 8.90 -12.27
N SER A 72 -13.60 8.96 -13.61
CA SER A 72 -14.82 8.94 -14.42
C SER A 72 -15.19 7.54 -14.93
N GLY A 73 -16.47 7.33 -15.21
CA GLY A 73 -16.98 6.14 -15.90
C GLY A 73 -16.51 4.81 -15.29
N SER A 74 -15.77 4.02 -16.09
CA SER A 74 -15.17 2.74 -15.68
C SER A 74 -13.82 2.95 -15.00
N SER A 75 -13.83 3.75 -13.92
CA SER A 75 -12.64 4.22 -13.21
C SER A 75 -11.72 3.06 -12.78
N PRO A 76 -10.41 3.10 -13.13
CA PRO A 76 -9.46 2.08 -12.71
C PRO A 76 -9.28 2.00 -11.19
N TYR A 77 -9.36 3.13 -10.47
CA TYR A 77 -9.41 3.16 -9.01
C TYR A 77 -10.55 2.30 -8.45
N LYS A 78 -11.76 2.45 -9.01
CA LYS A 78 -12.92 1.66 -8.58
C LYS A 78 -12.75 0.18 -8.88
N LYS A 79 -12.24 -0.17 -10.08
CA LYS A 79 -11.98 -1.57 -10.45
C LYS A 79 -10.99 -2.23 -9.49
N CYS A 80 -9.90 -1.54 -9.17
CA CYS A 80 -8.90 -2.01 -8.22
C CYS A 80 -9.51 -2.21 -6.82
N LEU A 81 -10.27 -1.24 -6.29
CA LEU A 81 -10.98 -1.38 -5.02
C LEU A 81 -11.89 -2.63 -4.99
N MET A 82 -12.59 -2.90 -6.09
CA MET A 82 -13.45 -4.09 -6.22
C MET A 82 -12.65 -5.40 -6.21
N GLN A 83 -11.48 -5.44 -6.84
CA GLN A 83 -10.58 -6.61 -6.83
C GLN A 83 -9.96 -6.84 -5.45
N LEU A 84 -9.45 -5.77 -4.83
CA LEU A 84 -8.84 -5.77 -3.50
C LEU A 84 -9.79 -6.25 -2.41
N LYS A 85 -11.11 -6.04 -2.55
CA LYS A 85 -12.12 -6.55 -1.62
C LYS A 85 -11.95 -8.04 -1.30
N SER A 86 -11.75 -8.86 -2.33
CA SER A 86 -11.57 -10.30 -2.16
C SER A 86 -10.26 -10.64 -1.45
N CYS A 87 -9.22 -9.83 -1.68
CA CYS A 87 -7.90 -10.00 -1.07
C CYS A 87 -7.95 -9.73 0.43
N PHE A 88 -8.54 -8.60 0.84
CA PHE A 88 -8.62 -8.21 2.25
C PHE A 88 -9.43 -9.19 3.10
N ASN A 89 -10.46 -9.81 2.54
CA ASN A 89 -11.22 -10.87 3.20
C ASN A 89 -10.34 -12.10 3.47
N GLN A 90 -9.49 -12.49 2.51
CA GLN A 90 -8.57 -13.63 2.65
C GLN A 90 -7.42 -13.33 3.61
N LEU A 91 -6.93 -12.08 3.62
CA LEU A 91 -5.92 -11.58 4.56
C LEU A 91 -6.48 -11.32 5.98
N LYS A 92 -7.80 -11.39 6.16
CA LYS A 92 -8.51 -11.26 7.44
C LYS A 92 -8.23 -9.95 8.19
N VAL A 93 -8.18 -8.81 7.49
CA VAL A 93 -8.00 -7.48 8.10
C VAL A 93 -9.13 -7.18 9.11
N LYS A 94 -8.83 -6.46 10.20
CA LYS A 94 -9.82 -6.21 11.28
C LYS A 94 -10.58 -4.89 11.14
N LYS A 95 -9.85 -3.79 10.97
CA LYS A 95 -10.42 -2.43 10.86
C LYS A 95 -10.01 -1.83 9.52
N VAL A 96 -10.93 -1.16 8.84
CA VAL A 96 -10.64 -0.45 7.60
C VAL A 96 -10.89 1.04 7.80
N PHE A 97 -9.91 1.84 7.40
CA PHE A 97 -9.98 3.30 7.33
C PHE A 97 -9.79 3.71 5.88
N ALA A 98 -10.52 4.72 5.43
CA ALA A 98 -10.36 5.27 4.08
C ALA A 98 -10.27 6.79 4.12
N TYR A 99 -9.31 7.32 3.40
CA TYR A 99 -8.98 8.74 3.36
C TYR A 99 -8.87 9.22 1.92
N ARG A 100 -9.15 10.51 1.71
CA ARG A 100 -8.85 11.26 0.50
C ARG A 100 -7.72 12.26 0.77
N PHE A 101 -6.91 12.52 -0.25
CA PHE A 101 -5.84 13.52 -0.21
C PHE A 101 -5.68 14.21 -1.57
N GLY A 102 -4.94 15.33 -1.62
CA GLY A 102 -4.69 16.09 -2.85
C GLY A 102 -5.88 16.88 -3.44
N CYS A 103 -7.09 16.74 -2.89
CA CYS A 103 -8.24 17.57 -3.26
C CYS A 103 -8.17 18.99 -2.69
N SER A 104 -9.06 19.89 -3.11
CA SER A 104 -9.03 21.33 -2.72
C SER A 104 -9.15 21.56 -1.21
N GLU A 105 -9.76 20.62 -0.49
CA GLU A 105 -9.89 20.66 0.97
C GLU A 105 -8.65 20.13 1.72
N THR A 106 -7.78 19.38 1.05
CA THR A 106 -6.64 18.68 1.70
C THR A 106 -5.28 19.21 1.28
N THR A 107 -5.14 19.61 -0.01
CA THR A 107 -3.87 19.95 -0.66
C THR A 107 -2.79 18.90 -0.32
N ASP A 108 -1.56 19.32 -0.08
CA ASP A 108 -0.43 18.54 0.43
C ASP A 108 -0.25 18.64 1.96
N GLU A 109 -1.24 19.17 2.69
CA GLU A 109 -1.09 19.50 4.11
C GLU A 109 -1.80 18.52 5.06
N ARG A 110 -2.85 17.84 4.59
CA ARG A 110 -3.64 16.92 5.42
C ARG A 110 -4.30 15.83 4.59
N VAL A 111 -4.91 14.87 5.29
CA VAL A 111 -5.88 13.94 4.70
C VAL A 111 -7.23 14.12 5.39
N LEU A 112 -8.31 13.77 4.70
CA LEU A 112 -9.66 13.76 5.28
C LEU A 112 -10.30 12.39 5.08
N PRO A 113 -11.18 11.93 5.99
CA PRO A 113 -11.94 10.71 5.78
C PRO A 113 -12.66 10.73 4.42
N LEU A 114 -12.74 9.57 3.77
CA LEU A 114 -13.45 9.41 2.50
C LEU A 114 -14.98 9.47 2.69
N SER A 115 -15.46 9.08 3.89
CA SER A 115 -16.87 9.09 4.28
C SER A 115 -17.07 10.06 5.44
N ASP A 116 -18.20 10.78 5.44
CA ASP A 116 -18.60 11.68 6.53
C ASP A 116 -18.98 10.91 7.82
N GLU A 117 -19.31 9.63 7.69
CA GLU A 117 -19.75 8.75 8.78
C GLU A 117 -18.69 7.67 9.06
N ALA A 118 -18.22 7.65 10.31
CA ALA A 118 -17.31 6.70 10.97
C ALA A 118 -15.86 6.61 10.46
N ASN A 119 -14.92 6.49 11.40
CA ASN A 119 -13.50 6.25 11.10
C ASN A 119 -13.22 4.80 10.66
N VAL A 120 -14.03 3.83 11.11
CA VAL A 120 -13.90 2.41 10.77
C VAL A 120 -15.10 1.96 9.96
N ILE A 121 -14.85 1.47 8.75
CA ILE A 121 -15.89 1.06 7.79
C ILE A 121 -15.58 -0.32 7.19
N SER A 122 -16.50 -0.88 6.43
CA SER A 122 -16.30 -2.08 5.60
C SER A 122 -15.74 -1.71 4.22
N ILE A 123 -15.11 -2.66 3.51
CA ILE A 123 -14.65 -2.40 2.13
C ILE A 123 -15.80 -2.06 1.19
N ASP A 124 -16.98 -2.65 1.40
CA ASP A 124 -18.18 -2.28 0.65
C ASP A 124 -18.58 -0.81 0.87
N GLU A 125 -18.40 -0.29 2.08
CA GLU A 125 -18.62 1.13 2.40
C GLU A 125 -17.53 2.01 1.81
N VAL A 126 -16.27 1.58 1.75
CA VAL A 126 -15.19 2.30 1.03
C VAL A 126 -15.60 2.51 -0.43
N ILE A 127 -16.06 1.47 -1.11
CA ILE A 127 -16.48 1.54 -2.52
C ILE A 127 -17.67 2.49 -2.71
N ARG A 128 -18.65 2.46 -1.79
CA ARG A 128 -19.80 3.39 -1.82
C ARG A 128 -19.38 4.83 -1.51
N ALA A 129 -18.45 5.02 -0.58
CA ALA A 129 -17.92 6.33 -0.22
C ALA A 129 -17.13 6.92 -1.39
N TYR A 130 -16.33 6.10 -2.09
CA TYR A 130 -15.67 6.48 -3.33
C TYR A 130 -16.68 6.98 -4.38
N ASP A 131 -17.76 6.24 -4.64
CA ASP A 131 -18.80 6.63 -5.60
C ASP A 131 -19.51 7.96 -5.27
N LYS A 132 -19.54 8.33 -3.99
CA LYS A 132 -20.02 9.65 -3.54
C LYS A 132 -18.93 10.71 -3.73
N ALA A 133 -17.71 10.43 -3.26
CA ALA A 133 -16.59 11.35 -3.28
C ALA A 133 -16.26 11.83 -4.69
N VAL A 134 -16.22 10.95 -5.70
CA VAL A 134 -15.95 11.34 -7.09
C VAL A 134 -16.96 12.34 -7.69
N LYS A 135 -18.12 12.54 -7.04
CA LYS A 135 -19.14 13.51 -7.49
C LYS A 135 -19.10 14.83 -6.74
N SER A 136 -18.49 14.86 -5.56
CA SER A 136 -18.55 16.01 -4.63
C SER A 136 -17.20 16.59 -4.29
N VAL A 137 -16.13 15.82 -4.42
CA VAL A 137 -14.76 16.25 -4.13
C VAL A 137 -14.19 16.97 -5.35
N GLU A 138 -13.70 18.18 -5.15
CA GLU A 138 -13.03 18.97 -6.18
C GLU A 138 -11.54 18.59 -6.23
N LEU A 139 -11.10 18.13 -7.40
CA LEU A 139 -9.71 17.75 -7.64
C LEU A 139 -8.78 18.97 -7.56
N SER A 140 -7.60 18.80 -6.97
CA SER A 140 -6.69 19.94 -6.76
C SER A 140 -5.22 19.52 -6.60
N GLY A 141 -4.45 20.27 -5.84
CA GLY A 141 -3.09 19.95 -5.46
C GLY A 141 -2.56 21.02 -4.50
N PRO A 142 -1.24 21.08 -4.27
CA PRO A 142 -0.23 20.12 -4.73
C PRO A 142 -0.35 18.75 -4.04
N THR A 143 0.47 17.80 -4.48
CA THR A 143 0.40 16.39 -4.05
C THR A 143 1.58 16.00 -3.17
N SER A 144 1.28 15.39 -2.01
CA SER A 144 2.26 14.76 -1.11
C SER A 144 1.60 13.60 -0.37
N TYR A 145 2.35 12.51 -0.17
CA TYR A 145 1.96 11.36 0.65
C TYR A 145 2.29 11.55 2.13
N GLN A 146 3.14 12.52 2.50
CA GLN A 146 3.52 12.78 3.89
C GLN A 146 2.31 12.87 4.83
N PRO A 147 1.23 13.63 4.53
CA PRO A 147 0.09 13.67 5.43
C PRO A 147 -0.58 12.30 5.62
N MET A 148 -0.63 11.49 4.56
CA MET A 148 -1.20 10.14 4.62
C MET A 148 -0.32 9.20 5.47
N PHE A 149 1.01 9.28 5.31
CA PHE A 149 1.95 8.54 6.15
C PHE A 149 1.84 8.95 7.62
N GLN A 150 1.71 10.25 7.90
CA GLN A 150 1.52 10.75 9.27
C GLN A 150 0.24 10.22 9.91
N GLU A 151 -0.85 10.18 9.17
CA GLU A 151 -2.11 9.62 9.67
C GLU A 151 -2.01 8.10 9.88
N ALA A 152 -1.32 7.39 8.97
CA ALA A 152 -1.06 5.96 9.13
C ALA A 152 -0.23 5.64 10.39
N MET A 153 0.78 6.45 10.71
CA MET A 153 1.55 6.32 11.96
C MET A 153 0.67 6.48 13.20
N LYS A 154 -0.26 7.45 13.20
CA LYS A 154 -1.21 7.65 14.32
C LYS A 154 -2.15 6.45 14.49
N ILE A 155 -2.72 5.96 13.38
CA ILE A 155 -3.67 4.84 13.39
C ILE A 155 -2.99 3.53 13.77
N SER A 156 -1.75 3.32 13.31
CA SER A 156 -1.03 2.08 13.54
C SER A 156 -0.94 1.76 15.02
N ASN A 157 -0.60 2.73 15.88
CA ASN A 157 -0.60 2.56 17.34
C ASN A 157 0.09 1.24 17.79
N GLN A 158 1.26 0.93 17.22
CA GLN A 158 2.02 -0.32 17.46
C GLN A 158 1.27 -1.61 17.07
N GLN A 159 0.29 -1.52 16.19
CA GLN A 159 -0.41 -2.65 15.59
C GLN A 159 -0.03 -2.78 14.12
N MET A 160 0.08 -4.02 13.64
CA MET A 160 0.41 -4.28 12.24
C MET A 160 -0.65 -3.64 11.33
N THR A 161 -0.19 -2.73 10.49
CA THR A 161 -1.02 -1.88 9.66
C THR A 161 -0.61 -2.02 8.20
N LEU A 162 -1.59 -2.26 7.34
CA LEU A 162 -1.44 -2.26 5.90
C LEU A 162 -1.95 -0.92 5.35
N LEU A 163 -1.07 -0.13 4.76
CA LEU A 163 -1.42 1.11 4.06
C LEU A 163 -1.41 0.86 2.55
N ILE A 164 -2.54 1.10 1.88
CA ILE A 164 -2.67 1.06 0.42
C ILE A 164 -2.90 2.49 -0.06
N ILE A 165 -2.01 3.01 -0.91
CA ILE A 165 -2.17 4.30 -1.57
C ILE A 165 -2.59 4.04 -3.01
N LEU A 166 -3.75 4.57 -3.41
CA LEU A 166 -4.19 4.59 -4.79
C LEU A 166 -3.84 5.96 -5.37
N THR A 167 -3.06 6.00 -6.44
CA THR A 167 -2.45 7.24 -6.94
C THR A 167 -2.21 7.19 -8.45
N ASP A 168 -2.20 8.33 -9.12
CA ASP A 168 -1.72 8.43 -10.50
C ASP A 168 -0.22 8.76 -10.61
N GLY A 169 0.44 8.90 -9.46
CA GLY A 169 1.89 9.03 -9.35
C GLY A 169 2.41 10.47 -9.28
N ASP A 170 1.54 11.47 -9.27
CA ASP A 170 1.98 12.86 -9.11
C ASP A 170 2.51 13.12 -7.68
N ILE A 171 3.74 13.61 -7.56
CA ILE A 171 4.34 14.05 -6.30
C ILE A 171 5.13 15.32 -6.56
N GLN A 172 4.82 16.40 -5.84
CA GLN A 172 5.48 17.69 -6.06
C GLN A 172 6.80 17.84 -5.29
N ASN A 173 6.93 17.25 -4.11
CA ASN A 173 8.14 17.33 -3.29
C ASN A 173 8.64 15.95 -2.87
N LYS A 174 9.35 15.28 -3.79
CA LYS A 174 9.94 13.97 -3.57
C LYS A 174 10.76 13.87 -2.28
N GLN A 175 11.54 14.89 -1.93
CA GLN A 175 12.39 14.85 -0.72
C GLN A 175 11.55 14.85 0.57
N ARG A 176 10.45 15.61 0.60
CA ARG A 176 9.51 15.64 1.73
C ARG A 176 8.89 14.26 1.95
N ASP A 177 8.43 13.64 0.88
CA ASP A 177 7.80 12.32 0.91
C ASP A 177 8.80 11.19 1.24
N MET A 178 10.01 11.28 0.70
CA MET A 178 11.11 10.36 1.01
C MET A 178 11.44 10.36 2.51
N GLN A 179 11.56 11.53 3.13
CA GLN A 179 11.81 11.63 4.57
C GLN A 179 10.63 11.09 5.38
N ALA A 180 9.40 11.36 4.95
CA ALA A 180 8.22 10.82 5.60
C ALA A 180 8.15 9.28 5.49
N LEU A 181 8.58 8.70 4.37
CA LEU A 181 8.67 7.25 4.19
C LEU A 181 9.73 6.61 5.10
N ILE A 182 10.89 7.26 5.26
CA ILE A 182 11.91 6.82 6.23
C ILE A 182 11.35 6.84 7.65
N GLU A 183 10.62 7.89 8.04
CA GLU A 183 9.94 7.94 9.34
C GLU A 183 8.86 6.86 9.48
N LEU A 184 8.09 6.58 8.43
CA LEU A 184 7.07 5.52 8.41
C LEU A 184 7.66 4.14 8.75
N SER A 185 8.89 3.86 8.30
CA SER A 185 9.59 2.58 8.58
C SER A 185 9.91 2.34 10.06
N LYS A 186 9.71 3.34 10.94
CA LYS A 186 9.85 3.20 12.40
C LYS A 186 8.60 2.58 13.06
N PHE A 187 7.59 2.25 12.28
CA PHE A 187 6.30 1.71 12.73
C PHE A 187 6.04 0.36 12.06
N PRO A 188 5.15 -0.50 12.63
CA PRO A 188 4.76 -1.76 12.00
C PRO A 188 3.75 -1.53 10.86
N ILE A 189 4.19 -0.78 9.84
CA ILE A 189 3.39 -0.39 8.69
C ILE A 189 4.02 -0.98 7.43
N ALA A 190 3.27 -1.85 6.76
CA ALA A 190 3.52 -2.27 5.39
C ALA A 190 2.76 -1.35 4.45
N CYS A 191 3.44 -0.69 3.52
CA CYS A 191 2.85 0.26 2.58
C CYS A 191 2.93 -0.31 1.17
N CYS A 192 1.87 -0.16 0.39
CA CYS A 192 1.92 -0.35 -1.06
C CYS A 192 1.25 0.83 -1.76
N ALA A 193 1.94 1.41 -2.75
CA ALA A 193 1.33 2.34 -3.70
C ALA A 193 0.94 1.59 -4.97
N ILE A 194 -0.30 1.80 -5.41
CA ILE A 194 -0.83 1.26 -6.65
C ILE A 194 -0.98 2.44 -7.63
N GLY A 195 -0.16 2.42 -8.67
CA GLY A 195 -0.09 3.45 -9.69
C GLY A 195 -1.12 3.23 -10.79
N PHE A 196 -1.89 4.26 -11.12
CA PHE A 196 -2.89 4.20 -12.17
C PHE A 196 -2.60 5.20 -13.28
N GLY A 197 -2.96 4.86 -14.52
CA GLY A 197 -2.91 5.78 -15.65
C GLY A 197 -1.65 5.63 -16.49
N ASP A 198 -1.26 6.73 -17.10
CA ASP A 198 -0.22 6.81 -18.14
C ASP A 198 1.20 6.93 -17.56
N GLY A 199 1.32 7.14 -16.25
CA GLY A 199 2.58 7.45 -15.58
C GLY A 199 3.13 8.85 -15.96
N PRO A 200 4.43 9.11 -15.76
CA PRO A 200 5.47 8.19 -15.34
C PRO A 200 5.42 7.84 -13.84
N PHE A 201 5.89 6.65 -13.47
CA PHE A 201 5.93 6.18 -12.08
C PHE A 201 7.31 6.14 -11.43
N ASN A 202 8.32 6.75 -12.06
CA ASN A 202 9.73 6.70 -11.63
C ASN A 202 9.94 7.00 -10.14
N THR A 203 9.19 7.96 -9.56
CA THR A 203 9.34 8.29 -8.13
C THR A 203 8.89 7.14 -7.23
N MET A 204 7.85 6.40 -7.63
CA MET A 204 7.34 5.27 -6.86
C MET A 204 8.27 4.07 -6.99
N GLU A 205 8.82 3.83 -8.18
CA GLU A 205 9.90 2.84 -8.40
C GLU A 205 11.14 3.17 -7.55
N GLU A 206 11.53 4.45 -7.50
CA GLU A 206 12.62 4.90 -6.63
C GLU A 206 12.34 4.66 -5.15
N PHE A 207 11.09 4.83 -4.69
CA PHE A 207 10.71 4.58 -3.30
C PHE A 207 10.69 3.10 -2.94
N ASP A 208 10.32 2.24 -3.90
CA ASP A 208 10.35 0.78 -3.80
C ASP A 208 11.78 0.28 -3.52
N ASP A 209 12.73 0.71 -4.35
CA ASP A 209 14.15 0.30 -4.27
C ASP A 209 15.00 1.13 -3.29
N MET A 210 14.37 2.01 -2.49
CA MET A 210 15.10 2.93 -1.62
C MET A 210 15.69 2.25 -0.38
N ILE A 211 17.01 2.36 -0.19
CA ILE A 211 17.71 1.97 1.05
C ILE A 211 17.71 3.09 2.11
N GLY A 212 18.08 2.76 3.35
CA GLY A 212 18.19 3.74 4.46
C GLY A 212 16.94 3.87 5.35
N ARG A 213 15.91 3.09 5.03
CA ARG A 213 14.74 2.84 5.90
C ARG A 213 15.12 1.84 7.01
N LYS A 214 14.32 1.69 8.07
CA LYS A 214 14.58 0.68 9.12
C LYS A 214 14.42 -0.75 8.63
N PHE A 215 13.49 -0.94 7.70
CA PHE A 215 13.29 -2.12 6.89
C PHE A 215 12.62 -1.65 5.60
N ASP A 216 12.66 -2.48 4.57
CA ASP A 216 11.88 -2.24 3.37
C ASP A 216 10.39 -2.41 3.68
N ASN A 217 9.68 -1.28 3.69
CA ASN A 217 8.29 -1.16 4.13
C ASN A 217 7.36 -0.60 3.04
N PHE A 218 7.82 -0.49 1.79
CA PHE A 218 7.09 0.10 0.68
C PHE A 218 7.20 -0.81 -0.52
N GLN A 219 6.05 -1.11 -1.14
CA GLN A 219 5.94 -1.78 -2.44
C GLN A 219 5.36 -0.80 -3.46
N PHE A 220 5.84 -0.80 -4.69
CA PHE A 220 5.09 -0.22 -5.81
C PHE A 220 4.48 -1.29 -6.73
N ALA A 221 3.26 -1.06 -7.20
CA ALA A 221 2.64 -1.88 -8.24
C ALA A 221 1.92 -1.00 -9.27
N GLU A 222 2.29 -1.13 -10.54
CA GLU A 222 1.56 -0.46 -11.62
C GLU A 222 0.28 -1.25 -11.95
N TYR A 223 -0.86 -0.57 -11.91
CA TYR A 223 -2.15 -1.18 -12.20
C TYR A 223 -2.41 -1.28 -13.70
N ASP A 224 -2.82 -2.47 -14.13
CA ASP A 224 -3.42 -2.73 -15.42
C ASP A 224 -4.68 -3.60 -15.28
N ASP A 225 -5.60 -3.51 -16.25
CA ASP A 225 -6.86 -4.27 -16.22
C ASP A 225 -6.63 -5.80 -16.24
N GLY A 226 -5.47 -6.28 -16.74
CA GLY A 226 -5.08 -7.69 -16.76
C GLY A 226 -4.28 -8.17 -15.53
N MET A 227 -3.96 -7.28 -14.59
CA MET A 227 -3.11 -7.54 -13.42
C MET A 227 -3.76 -8.54 -12.45
N ASP A 228 -2.96 -9.42 -11.83
CA ASP A 228 -3.39 -10.16 -10.64
C ASP A 228 -3.12 -9.29 -9.42
N VAL A 229 -4.08 -8.40 -9.12
CA VAL A 229 -3.99 -7.45 -8.00
C VAL A 229 -3.61 -8.14 -6.69
N GLY A 230 -4.05 -9.38 -6.45
CA GLY A 230 -3.68 -10.11 -5.24
C GLY A 230 -2.21 -10.51 -5.24
N LEU A 231 -1.71 -11.00 -6.37
CA LEU A 231 -0.30 -11.35 -6.50
C LEU A 231 0.59 -10.11 -6.40
N ASP A 232 0.37 -9.15 -7.29
CA ASP A 232 1.31 -8.05 -7.57
C ASP A 232 1.35 -7.02 -6.43
N VAL A 233 0.22 -6.70 -5.77
CA VAL A 233 0.18 -5.73 -4.66
C VAL A 233 0.80 -6.29 -3.36
N PHE A 234 0.75 -7.60 -3.16
CA PHE A 234 1.07 -8.22 -1.87
C PHE A 234 2.32 -9.10 -1.89
N GLN A 235 3.14 -9.05 -2.96
CA GLN A 235 4.38 -9.83 -3.11
C GLN A 235 5.26 -9.77 -1.86
N GLU A 236 5.38 -8.58 -1.27
CA GLU A 236 6.28 -8.36 -0.17
C GLU A 236 5.64 -8.41 1.21
N LEU A 237 4.31 -8.42 1.29
CA LEU A 237 3.58 -8.20 2.54
C LEU A 237 4.05 -9.12 3.68
N SER A 238 4.17 -10.43 3.40
CA SER A 238 4.64 -11.38 4.42
C SER A 238 6.06 -11.08 4.91
N THR A 239 6.91 -10.60 4.02
CA THR A 239 8.31 -10.24 4.26
C THR A 239 8.40 -8.97 5.11
N GLN A 240 7.61 -7.95 4.78
CA GLN A 240 7.51 -6.69 5.51
C GLN A 240 6.98 -6.92 6.94
N MET A 241 5.98 -7.80 7.11
CA MET A 241 5.44 -8.17 8.42
C MET A 241 6.49 -8.90 9.29
N GLU A 242 7.25 -9.83 8.72
CA GLU A 242 8.34 -10.52 9.43
C GLU A 242 9.42 -9.53 9.89
N ASP A 243 9.74 -8.51 9.09
CA ASP A 243 10.72 -7.48 9.45
C ASP A 243 10.27 -6.58 10.58
N ALA A 244 9.02 -6.09 10.52
CA ALA A 244 8.45 -5.31 11.60
C ALA A 244 8.53 -6.07 12.94
N LYS A 245 8.28 -7.39 12.92
CA LYS A 245 8.43 -8.25 14.10
C LYS A 245 9.88 -8.43 14.52
N LEU A 246 10.82 -8.61 13.59
CA LEU A 246 12.26 -8.73 13.89
C LEU A 246 12.83 -7.46 14.53
N LEU A 247 12.31 -6.29 14.14
CA LEU A 247 12.66 -5.00 14.74
C LEU A 247 12.01 -4.76 16.11
N GLY A 248 11.14 -5.67 16.57
CA GLY A 248 10.47 -5.57 17.87
C GLY A 248 9.31 -4.58 17.90
N TYR A 249 8.70 -4.28 16.76
CA TYR A 249 7.52 -3.41 16.69
C TYR A 249 6.21 -4.11 17.04
N LEU A 250 6.21 -5.46 17.11
CA LEU A 250 5.04 -6.35 17.28
C LEU A 250 5.30 -7.47 18.28
#